data_AF-A0A3D2MCL1-F1
#
_entry.id   AF-A0A3D2MCL1-F1
#
_cell.length_a   1.000
_cell.length_b   1.000
_cell.length_c   1.000
_cell.angle_alpha   90.00
_cell.angle_beta   90.00
_cell.angle_gamma   90.00
#
_symmetry.space_group_name_H-M   'P 1'
#
loop_
_entity.id
_entity.type
_entity.pdbx_description
1 polymer ?
#
loop_
_entity_poly.entity_id
_entity_poly.type
_entity_poly.pdbx_seq_one_letter_code
_entity_poly.pdbx_strand_id
1 'polypeptide(L)' 'TVTREPFRNQGRITTLVETGQLAADIGLPPLNKHSDRVMLCGSPAMLDALTGMLDEMGFEASAQQGEPGDYVIERAFVEK' A
#
# COMPACT_ATOMS: atom_id res chain seq x y z
N THR A 1 -10.66 -2.37 4.71
CA THR A 1 -11.82 -2.62 3.83
C THR A 1 -12.30 -4.04 4.04
N VAL A 2 -13.54 -4.34 3.67
CA VAL A 2 -14.11 -5.70 3.75
C VAL A 2 -14.27 -6.25 2.34
N THR A 3 -14.00 -7.54 2.13
CA THR A 3 -14.01 -8.13 0.76
C THR A 3 -15.11 -9.14 0.53
N ARG A 4 -15.84 -9.57 1.57
CA ARG A 4 -16.71 -10.76 1.51
C ARG A 4 -18.16 -10.52 1.94
N GLU A 5 -18.48 -9.31 2.41
CA GLU A 5 -19.80 -8.94 2.91
C GLU A 5 -20.10 -7.48 2.59
N PRO A 6 -21.38 -7.09 2.48
CA PRO A 6 -21.77 -5.70 2.29
C PRO A 6 -21.22 -4.80 3.39
N PHE A 7 -20.45 -3.79 2.99
CA PHE A 7 -19.86 -2.79 3.87
C PHE A 7 -19.63 -1.46 3.13
N ARG A 8 -19.51 -0.36 3.88
CA ARG A 8 -19.32 0.99 3.30
C ARG A 8 -18.04 1.14 2.45
N ASN A 9 -16.96 0.45 2.82
CA ASN A 9 -15.72 0.41 2.04
C ASN A 9 -15.39 -1.05 1.71
N GLN A 10 -15.73 -1.45 0.49
CA GLN A 10 -15.55 -2.81 0.00
C GLN A 10 -14.38 -2.93 -0.98
N GLY A 11 -13.75 -4.10 -1.04
CA GLY A 11 -12.66 -4.41 -1.97
C GLY A 11 -11.29 -4.56 -1.31
N ARG A 12 -10.29 -4.97 -2.11
CA ARG A 12 -8.90 -5.11 -1.66
C ARG A 12 -8.19 -3.76 -1.74
N ILE A 13 -7.29 -3.51 -0.80
CA ILE A 13 -6.53 -2.25 -0.75
C ILE A 13 -5.73 -1.99 -2.03
N THR A 14 -5.17 -3.03 -2.66
CA THR A 14 -4.47 -2.94 -3.96
C THR A 14 -5.37 -2.29 -5.02
N THR A 15 -6.57 -2.82 -5.22
CA THR A 15 -7.55 -2.28 -6.17
C THR A 15 -7.98 -0.86 -5.82
N LEU A 16 -8.15 -0.55 -4.53
CA LEU A 16 -8.58 0.79 -4.09
C LEU A 16 -7.48 1.85 -4.26
N VAL A 17 -6.21 1.45 -4.14
CA VAL A 17 -5.07 2.31 -4.46
C VAL A 17 -4.96 2.49 -5.98
N GLU A 18 -5.04 1.40 -6.75
CA GLU A 18 -4.93 1.39 -8.21
C GLU A 18 -5.98 2.28 -8.89
N THR A 19 -7.22 2.20 -8.41
CA THR A 19 -8.34 3.00 -8.93
C THR A 19 -8.38 4.44 -8.38
N GLY A 20 -7.52 4.78 -7.42
CA GLY A 20 -7.57 6.05 -6.70
C GLY A 20 -8.75 6.20 -5.74
N GLN A 21 -9.62 5.18 -5.61
CA GLN A 21 -10.80 5.22 -4.75
C GLN A 21 -10.44 5.46 -3.29
N LEU A 22 -9.31 4.90 -2.81
CA LEU A 22 -8.85 5.11 -1.44
C LEU A 22 -8.68 6.60 -1.11
N ALA A 23 -7.98 7.34 -1.98
CA ALA A 23 -7.70 8.75 -1.78
C ALA A 23 -8.99 9.58 -1.88
N ALA A 24 -9.85 9.25 -2.84
CA ALA A 24 -11.16 9.89 -3.00
C ALA A 24 -12.06 9.71 -1.77
N ASP A 25 -12.14 8.49 -1.22
CA ASP A 25 -12.97 8.16 -0.06
C ASP A 25 -12.57 8.94 1.20
N ILE A 26 -11.27 9.24 1.35
CA ILE A 26 -10.72 9.96 2.51
C ILE A 26 -10.49 11.45 2.25
N GLY A 27 -10.84 11.94 1.07
CA GLY A 27 -10.70 13.36 0.70
C GLY A 27 -9.27 13.86 0.54
N LEU A 28 -8.35 12.97 0.16
CA LEU A 28 -6.94 13.32 -0.11
C LEU A 28 -6.65 13.34 -1.62
N PRO A 29 -5.60 14.06 -2.05
CA PRO A 29 -5.08 13.95 -3.40
C PRO A 29 -4.62 12.51 -3.72
N PRO A 30 -4.49 12.15 -5.01
CA PRO A 30 -3.86 10.91 -5.41
C PRO A 30 -2.47 10.75 -4.79
N LEU A 31 -2.12 9.51 -4.42
CA LEU A 31 -0.86 9.17 -3.77
C LEU A 31 0.34 9.64 -4.60
N ASN A 32 1.29 10.34 -3.96
CA ASN A 32 2.40 11.02 -4.62
C ASN A 32 3.71 10.88 -3.82
N LYS A 33 4.80 10.45 -4.47
CA LYS A 33 6.11 10.22 -3.81
C LYS A 33 6.68 11.46 -3.12
N HIS A 34 6.35 12.66 -3.60
CA HIS A 34 6.87 13.91 -3.06
C HIS A 34 6.24 14.28 -1.71
N SER A 35 5.00 13.87 -1.45
CA SER A 35 4.25 14.23 -0.24
C SER A 35 4.01 13.06 0.71
N ASP A 36 3.96 11.84 0.19
CA ASP A 36 3.41 10.70 0.92
C ASP A 36 4.50 9.71 1.32
N ARG A 37 4.28 9.05 2.47
CA ARG A 37 5.12 7.96 2.96
C ARG A 37 4.26 6.78 3.36
N VAL A 38 4.72 5.56 3.09
CA VAL A 38 3.89 4.35 3.25
C VAL A 38 4.59 3.32 4.14
N MET A 39 3.85 2.71 5.07
CA MET A 39 4.29 1.55 5.84
C MET A 39 3.35 0.40 5.55
N LEU A 40 3.89 -0.72 5.03
CA LEU A 40 3.11 -1.88 4.62
C LEU A 40 3.38 -3.07 5.57
N CYS A 41 2.31 -3.63 6.13
CA CYS A 41 2.38 -4.89 6.88
C CYS A 41 1.23 -5.79 6.47
N GLY A 42 1.54 -7.01 6.03
CA GLY A 42 0.53 -7.93 5.49
C GLY A 42 1.09 -9.27 5.02
N SER A 43 0.25 -10.01 4.30
CA SER A 43 0.64 -11.27 3.65
C SER A 43 1.68 -11.03 2.55
N PRO A 44 2.58 -11.98 2.25
CA PRO A 44 3.56 -11.85 1.17
C PRO A 44 2.96 -11.37 -0.16
N ALA A 45 1.88 -12.00 -0.63
CA ALA A 45 1.21 -11.62 -1.86
C ALA A 45 0.62 -10.19 -1.88
N MET A 46 0.23 -9.65 -0.71
CA MET A 46 -0.26 -8.27 -0.60
C MET A 46 0.89 -7.28 -0.64
N LEU A 47 2.01 -7.62 0.01
CA LEU A 47 3.22 -6.81 -0.02
C LEU A 47 3.76 -6.73 -1.44
N ASP A 48 3.97 -7.87 -2.10
CA ASP A 48 4.53 -7.93 -3.46
C ASP A 48 3.70 -7.08 -4.45
N ALA A 49 2.37 -7.16 -4.36
CA ALA A 49 1.49 -6.37 -5.21
C ALA A 49 1.58 -4.87 -4.93
N LEU A 50 1.53 -4.45 -3.65
CA LEU A 50 1.58 -3.02 -3.32
C LEU A 50 2.96 -2.41 -3.54
N THR A 51 4.04 -3.14 -3.24
CA THR A 51 5.40 -2.64 -3.51
C THR A 51 5.63 -2.46 -4.99
N GLY A 52 5.20 -3.41 -5.83
CA GLY A 52 5.29 -3.27 -7.28
C GLY A 52 4.55 -2.03 -7.80
N MET A 53 3.35 -1.75 -7.26
CA MET A 53 2.61 -0.53 -7.60
C MET A 53 3.36 0.74 -7.15
N LEU A 54 3.91 0.75 -5.94
CA LEU A 54 4.68 1.88 -5.42
C LEU A 54 5.95 2.14 -6.24
N ASP A 55 6.65 1.07 -6.64
CA ASP A 55 7.83 1.12 -7.51
C ASP A 55 7.47 1.72 -8.88
N GLU A 56 6.35 1.30 -9.49
CA GLU A 56 5.85 1.86 -10.75
C GLU A 56 5.47 3.35 -10.63
N MET A 57 5.01 3.77 -9.44
CA MET A 57 4.75 5.17 -9.11
C MET A 57 6.02 5.95 -8.75
N GLY A 58 7.18 5.29 -8.75
CA GLY A 58 8.49 5.88 -8.48
C GLY A 58 8.82 6.10 -7.01
N PHE A 59 8.06 5.52 -6.07
CA PHE A 59 8.44 5.50 -4.67
C PHE A 59 9.71 4.65 -4.47
N GLU A 60 10.55 5.03 -3.53
CA GLU A 60 11.78 4.29 -3.22
C GLU A 60 11.65 3.56 -1.87
N ALA A 61 11.87 2.25 -1.86
CA ALA A 61 11.90 1.49 -0.61
C ALA A 61 13.07 1.93 0.28
N SER A 62 12.87 1.91 1.59
CA SER A 62 13.99 1.90 2.53
C SER A 62 14.82 0.64 2.30
N ALA A 63 16.09 0.82 1.94
CA ALA A 63 16.99 -0.28 1.59
C ALA A 63 17.28 -1.18 2.81
N GLN A 64 17.37 -0.59 4.01
CA GLN A 64 17.60 -1.31 5.26
C GLN A 64 17.17 -0.48 6.47
N GLN A 65 17.08 -1.14 7.63
CA GLN A 65 16.75 -0.48 8.88
C GLN A 65 17.73 0.67 9.18
N GLY A 66 17.17 1.85 9.43
CA GLY A 66 17.95 3.07 9.71
C GLY A 66 18.23 3.92 8.47
N GLU A 67 17.95 3.43 7.25
CA GLU A 67 18.04 4.22 6.03
C GLU A 67 16.67 4.77 5.62
N PRO A 68 16.53 6.09 5.38
CA PRO A 68 15.28 6.67 4.91
C PRO A 68 14.85 6.11 3.55
N GLY A 69 13.55 5.95 3.36
CA GLY A 69 12.91 5.65 2.08
C GLY A 69 11.50 6.24 2.05
N ASP A 70 10.86 6.20 0.90
CA ASP A 70 9.48 6.62 0.74
C ASP A 70 8.50 5.60 1.33
N TYR A 71 8.87 4.32 1.37
CA TYR A 71 8.11 3.30 2.07
C TYR A 71 8.96 2.23 2.76
N VAL A 72 8.34 1.54 3.72
CA VAL A 72 8.91 0.40 4.45
C VAL A 72 7.94 -0.77 4.42
N ILE A 73 8.46 -1.99 4.51
CA ILE A 73 7.66 -3.23 4.52
C ILE A 73 7.99 -4.12 5.71
N GLU A 74 6.99 -4.84 6.18
CA GLU A 74 7.13 -5.91 7.16
C GLU A 74 6.19 -7.07 6.80
N ARG A 75 6.69 -8.31 6.85
CA ARG A 75 5.85 -9.49 6.66
C ARG A 75 5.08 -9.76 7.96
N ALA A 76 3.75 -9.70 7.88
CA ALA A 76 2.89 -9.99 9.03
C ALA A 76 3.00 -11.46 9.47
N PHE A 77 3.29 -12.35 8.53
CA PHE A 77 3.55 -13.76 8.74
C PHE A 77 4.33 -14.33 7.55
N VAL A 78 4.85 -15.54 7.72
CA VAL A 78 5.42 -16.35 6.64
C VAL A 78 4.62 -17.64 6.49
N GLU A 79 4.50 -18.15 5.26
CA GLU A 79 3.94 -19.48 5.04
C GLU A 79 4.90 -20.54 5.59
N LYS A 80 4.34 -21.65 6.10
CA LYS A 80 5.11 -22.75 6.67
C LYS A 80 5.62 -23.70 5.61
#